data_AF-A0A7R9G5T4-F1
#
_entry.id   AF-A0A7R9G5T4-F1
#
_cell.length_a   1.000
_cell.length_b   1.000
_cell.length_c   1.000
_cell.angle_alpha   90.00
_cell.angle_beta   90.00
_cell.angle_gamma   90.00
#
_symmetry.space_group_name_H-M   'P 1'
#
loop_
_entity.id
_entity.type
_entity.pdbx_description
1 polymer ?
#
loop_
_entity_poly.entity_id
_entity_poly.type
_entity_poly.pdbx_seq_one_letter_code
_entity_poly.pdbx_strand_id
1 'polypeptide(L)'
;MGPRFIFRQPSLSSVTNIYILPFSVAVWSTYALTTIVLTVFLFVTQRLERRIKKCQATVPPENWSGALLTSVGIICQQGCPTTPGNVSSRIIFLFLFLLSIFFFTSYSAIIVSLLQTPSSTINTLKALLRSPLKIVVNDINYNFNYDNYVNESASALVKELFHERILSQPKQDVYLTMEHGVELIRTGMFAFHVDMGAYKIIGDTWHDSEKCNLKEVFMFPAYKGAIPVQKGSPYRDHISRRLRWLREVGMINREWKRWVTEKPRCDTHYSGFISVGIEDFYPALLVLTYGIPCSLVACNDISLKNIRAAS
;
A
#
# COMPACT_ATOMS: atom_id res chain seq x y z
N MET A 1 -9.28 -16.53 24.56
CA MET A 1 -8.24 -17.09 23.67
C MET A 1 -8.97 -17.55 22.41
N GLY A 2 -8.78 -16.87 21.28
CA GLY A 2 -9.48 -17.21 20.04
C GLY A 2 -8.49 -17.71 18.99
N PRO A 3 -8.89 -18.67 18.15
CA PRO A 3 -8.16 -18.98 16.93
C PRO A 3 -8.13 -17.72 16.04
N ARG A 4 -6.99 -17.49 15.38
CA ARG A 4 -6.69 -16.23 14.69
C ARG A 4 -5.90 -16.49 13.42
N PHE A 5 -6.00 -15.57 12.49
CA PHE A 5 -5.13 -15.48 11.34
C PHE A 5 -4.04 -14.46 11.63
N ILE A 6 -2.80 -14.85 11.40
CA ILE A 6 -1.62 -14.00 11.48
C ILE A 6 -1.07 -13.82 10.07
N PHE A 7 -0.77 -12.58 9.70
CA PHE A 7 -0.21 -12.26 8.39
C PHE A 7 0.62 -10.98 8.45
N ARG A 8 1.47 -10.79 7.44
CA ARG A 8 2.13 -9.51 7.19
C ARG A 8 1.24 -8.66 6.29
N GLN A 9 1.01 -7.40 6.64
CA GLN A 9 0.26 -6.50 5.76
C GLN A 9 1.00 -6.31 4.44
N PRO A 10 0.33 -6.46 3.29
CA PRO A 10 0.93 -6.15 2.00
C PRO A 10 1.26 -4.65 1.94
N SER A 11 2.24 -4.28 1.12
CA SER A 11 2.54 -2.89 0.83
C SER A 11 1.36 -2.22 0.14
N LEU A 12 1.22 -0.91 0.31
CA LEU A 12 0.13 -0.14 -0.28
C LEU A 12 0.17 -0.15 -1.83
N SER A 13 1.36 -0.33 -2.40
CA SER A 13 1.66 -0.43 -3.83
C SER A 13 1.07 -1.66 -4.49
N SER A 14 1.08 -2.80 -3.78
CA SER A 14 0.50 -4.02 -4.33
C SER A 14 -1.03 -3.95 -4.44
N VAL A 15 -1.68 -3.03 -3.73
CA VAL A 15 -3.15 -2.94 -3.67
C VAL A 15 -3.70 -1.73 -4.42
N THR A 16 -2.93 -0.64 -4.51
CA THR A 16 -3.39 0.62 -5.10
C THR A 16 -2.28 1.32 -5.87
N ASN A 17 -2.67 2.13 -6.87
CA ASN A 17 -1.71 2.96 -7.59
C ASN A 17 -1.19 4.09 -6.68
N ILE A 18 0.01 3.90 -6.12
CA ILE A 18 0.63 4.86 -5.20
C ILE A 18 0.85 6.22 -5.87
N TYR A 19 1.07 6.30 -7.19
CA TYR A 19 1.42 7.56 -7.84
C TYR A 19 0.32 8.63 -7.80
N ILE A 20 -0.94 8.23 -7.59
CA ILE A 20 -2.09 9.16 -7.55
C ILE A 20 -2.46 9.53 -6.11
N LEU A 21 -2.00 8.73 -5.13
CA LEU A 21 -2.33 8.87 -3.71
C LEU A 21 -1.76 10.11 -3.00
N PRO A 22 -0.55 10.64 -3.32
CA PRO A 22 0.07 11.74 -2.58
C PRO A 22 -0.80 12.99 -2.46
N PHE A 23 -1.62 13.26 -3.47
CA PHE A 23 -2.42 14.46 -3.56
C PHE A 23 -3.87 14.15 -3.90
N SER A 24 -4.77 14.93 -3.32
CA SER A 24 -6.18 14.87 -3.67
C SER A 24 -6.42 15.37 -5.08
N VAL A 25 -7.55 14.97 -5.67
CA VAL A 25 -7.99 15.42 -7.00
C VAL A 25 -8.07 16.95 -7.07
N ALA A 26 -8.41 17.61 -5.96
CA ALA A 26 -8.44 19.07 -5.88
C ALA A 26 -7.05 19.69 -6.09
N VAL A 27 -6.01 19.15 -5.45
CA VAL A 27 -4.63 19.66 -5.59
C VAL A 27 -4.09 19.44 -7.00
N TRP A 28 -4.35 18.26 -7.59
CA TRP A 28 -4.01 17.99 -8.99
C TRP A 28 -4.68 18.99 -9.95
N SER A 29 -5.98 19.24 -9.73
CA SER A 29 -6.76 20.14 -10.58
C SER A 29 -6.31 21.60 -10.43
N THR A 30 -6.02 22.07 -9.22
CA THR A 30 -5.53 23.44 -9.00
C THR A 30 -4.13 23.64 -9.55
N TYR A 31 -3.22 22.67 -9.41
CA TYR A 31 -1.90 22.71 -10.02
C TYR A 31 -1.99 22.72 -11.56
N ALA A 32 -2.82 21.86 -12.15
CA ALA A 32 -3.04 21.86 -13.60
C ALA A 32 -3.63 23.19 -14.09
N LEU A 33 -4.62 23.75 -13.39
CA LEU A 33 -5.22 25.03 -13.76
C LEU A 33 -4.23 26.18 -13.66
N THR A 34 -3.48 26.27 -12.55
CA THR A 34 -2.50 27.34 -12.33
C THR A 34 -1.35 27.28 -13.33
N THR A 35 -0.84 26.08 -13.64
CA THR A 35 0.17 25.91 -14.69
C THR A 35 -0.36 26.35 -16.04
N ILE A 36 -1.56 25.91 -16.46
CA ILE A 36 -2.19 26.36 -17.72
C ILE A 36 -2.32 27.88 -17.76
N VAL A 37 -2.83 28.52 -16.71
CA VAL A 37 -2.98 29.99 -16.65
C VAL A 37 -1.62 30.69 -16.80
N LEU A 38 -0.58 30.22 -16.10
CA LEU A 38 0.78 30.76 -16.23
C LEU A 38 1.37 30.53 -17.62
N THR A 39 1.12 29.38 -18.26
CA THR A 39 1.56 29.12 -19.65
C THR A 39 0.90 30.08 -20.64
N VAL A 40 -0.39 30.36 -20.47
CA VAL A 40 -1.13 31.31 -21.31
C VAL A 40 -0.60 32.72 -21.11
N PHE A 41 -0.35 33.14 -19.86
CA PHE A 41 0.25 34.44 -19.61
C PHE A 41 1.65 34.56 -20.21
N LEU A 42 2.49 33.53 -20.07
CA LEU A 42 3.82 33.49 -20.68
C LEU A 42 3.72 33.60 -22.21
N PHE A 43 2.78 32.90 -22.84
CA PHE A 43 2.54 33.01 -24.27
C PHE A 43 2.09 34.42 -24.68
N VAL A 44 1.16 35.02 -23.93
CA VAL A 44 0.65 36.37 -24.20
C VAL A 44 1.75 37.42 -24.05
N THR A 45 2.58 37.33 -23.00
CA THR A 45 3.67 38.30 -22.78
C THR A 45 4.76 38.19 -23.84
N GLN A 46 5.11 36.97 -24.25
CA GLN A 46 6.04 36.75 -25.37
C GLN A 46 5.46 37.25 -26.71
N ARG A 47 4.16 37.04 -26.95
CA ARG A 47 3.48 37.54 -28.15
C ARG A 47 3.43 39.07 -28.17
N LEU A 48 3.15 39.70 -27.03
CA LEU A 48 3.11 41.16 -26.89
C LEU A 48 4.52 41.77 -27.06
N GLU A 49 5.53 41.18 -26.43
CA GLU A 49 6.94 41.57 -26.61
C GLU A 49 7.32 41.62 -28.09
N ARG A 50 6.96 40.56 -28.84
CA ARG A 50 7.24 40.51 -30.27
C ARG A 50 6.38 41.45 -31.09
N ARG A 51 5.13 41.76 -30.71
CA ARG A 51 4.33 42.80 -31.38
C ARG A 51 5.03 44.16 -31.28
N ILE A 52 5.60 44.46 -30.11
CA ILE A 52 6.35 45.70 -29.86
C ILE A 52 7.70 45.68 -30.61
N LYS A 53 8.43 44.56 -30.59
CA LYS A 53 9.75 44.42 -31.27
C LYS A 53 9.67 44.19 -32.78
N LYS A 54 8.56 43.67 -33.32
CA LYS A 54 8.33 43.54 -34.78
C LYS A 54 8.29 44.90 -35.49
N CYS A 55 8.04 45.99 -34.76
CA CYS A 55 8.24 47.33 -35.27
C CYS A 55 9.73 47.65 -35.55
N GLN A 56 10.68 46.80 -35.16
CA GLN A 56 12.13 47.02 -35.28
C GLN A 56 12.94 45.88 -35.94
N ALA A 57 12.49 44.62 -36.01
CA ALA A 57 13.16 43.56 -36.80
C ALA A 57 12.32 42.29 -37.04
N THR A 58 12.65 41.56 -38.11
CA THR A 58 12.09 40.25 -38.52
C THR A 58 12.48 39.12 -37.57
N VAL A 59 11.68 38.93 -36.51
CA VAL A 59 11.79 37.78 -35.60
C VAL A 59 10.98 36.59 -36.17
N PRO A 60 11.53 35.36 -36.21
CA PRO A 60 10.81 34.17 -36.70
C PRO A 60 9.51 33.92 -35.91
N PRO A 61 8.48 33.33 -36.55
CA PRO A 61 7.23 33.01 -35.89
C PRO A 61 7.45 31.94 -34.82
N GLU A 62 7.15 32.27 -33.57
CA GLU A 62 7.01 31.23 -32.55
C GLU A 62 5.60 30.67 -32.61
N ASN A 63 5.53 29.35 -32.75
CA ASN A 63 4.29 28.60 -32.64
C ASN A 63 3.93 28.43 -31.15
N TRP A 64 2.64 28.33 -30.85
CA TRP A 64 2.14 28.02 -29.50
C TRP A 64 2.85 26.82 -28.83
N SER A 65 3.38 25.91 -29.65
CA SER A 65 4.19 24.76 -29.23
C SER A 65 5.45 25.15 -28.44
N GLY A 66 6.08 26.30 -28.69
CA GLY A 66 7.31 26.72 -28.00
C GLY A 66 7.07 27.06 -26.52
N ALA A 67 6.04 27.85 -26.25
CA ALA A 67 5.63 28.19 -24.88
C ALA A 67 5.13 26.96 -24.11
N LEU A 68 4.39 26.07 -24.79
CA LEU A 68 3.94 24.80 -24.22
C LEU A 68 5.13 23.88 -23.87
N LEU A 69 6.08 23.69 -24.79
CA LEU A 69 7.26 22.86 -24.57
C LEU A 69 8.14 23.42 -23.44
N THR A 70 8.29 24.74 -23.37
CA THR A 70 9.00 25.41 -22.27
C THR A 70 8.34 25.13 -20.93
N SER A 71 7.01 25.21 -20.87
CA SER A 71 6.26 24.99 -19.65
C SER A 71 6.31 23.52 -19.21
N VAL A 72 6.18 22.59 -20.15
CA VAL A 72 6.36 21.15 -19.89
C VAL A 72 7.79 20.87 -19.41
N GLY A 73 8.80 21.47 -20.02
CA GLY A 73 10.19 21.37 -19.58
C GLY A 73 10.36 21.77 -18.12
N ILE A 74 9.81 22.92 -17.72
CA ILE A 74 9.85 23.39 -16.33
C ILE A 74 9.13 22.44 -15.37
N ILE A 75 7.96 21.91 -15.74
CA ILE A 75 7.22 20.93 -14.94
C ILE A 75 8.04 19.64 -14.76
N CYS A 76 8.68 19.18 -15.83
CA CYS A 76 9.58 18.03 -15.81
C CYS A 76 10.97 18.33 -15.21
N GLN A 77 11.19 19.54 -14.69
CA GLN A 77 12.49 20.04 -14.19
C GLN A 77 13.64 19.89 -15.20
N GLN A 78 13.31 19.92 -16.48
CA GLN A 78 14.27 19.98 -17.57
C GLN A 78 14.66 21.45 -17.80
N GLY A 79 15.95 21.71 -18.03
CA GLY A 79 16.44 23.04 -18.37
C GLY A 79 15.82 23.54 -19.68
N CYS A 80 15.48 24.82 -19.75
CA CYS A 80 15.01 25.44 -21.00
C CYS A 80 16.19 26.06 -21.76
N PRO A 81 16.35 25.79 -23.07
CA PRO A 81 17.42 26.37 -23.88
C PRO A 81 17.22 27.88 -24.13
N THR A 82 16.00 28.40 -24.02
CA THR A 82 15.69 29.80 -24.34
C THR A 82 15.11 30.52 -23.13
N THR A 83 15.82 31.53 -22.63
CA THR A 83 15.36 32.41 -21.54
C THR A 83 14.54 33.58 -22.11
N PRO A 84 13.42 33.96 -21.48
CA PRO A 84 12.65 35.12 -21.92
C PRO A 84 13.46 36.42 -21.79
N GLY A 85 13.35 37.29 -22.80
CA GLY A 85 14.02 38.60 -22.82
C GLY A 85 13.39 39.59 -21.83
N ASN A 86 12.07 39.70 -21.82
CA ASN A 86 11.35 40.66 -20.97
C ASN A 86 11.33 40.31 -19.48
N VAL A 87 11.41 41.35 -18.64
CA VAL A 87 11.31 41.24 -17.18
C VAL A 87 9.99 40.58 -16.75
N SER A 88 8.85 40.96 -17.33
CA SER A 88 7.55 40.36 -17.02
C SER A 88 7.53 38.85 -17.32
N SER A 89 8.08 38.43 -18.45
CA SER A 89 8.16 37.01 -18.82
C SER A 89 9.14 36.25 -17.92
N ARG A 90 10.22 36.88 -17.46
CA ARG A 90 11.16 36.31 -16.47
C ARG A 90 10.52 36.10 -15.10
N ILE A 91 9.68 37.03 -14.66
CA ILE A 91 8.93 36.89 -13.41
C ILE A 91 7.97 35.69 -13.50
N ILE A 92 7.19 35.58 -14.58
CA ILE A 92 6.29 34.43 -14.79
C ILE A 92 7.07 33.12 -14.85
N PHE A 93 8.20 33.10 -15.57
CA PHE A 93 9.08 31.95 -15.66
C PHE A 93 9.59 31.51 -14.28
N LEU A 94 10.02 32.46 -13.44
CA LEU A 94 10.47 32.20 -12.07
C LEU A 94 9.33 31.64 -11.20
N PHE A 95 8.12 32.20 -11.28
CA PHE A 95 6.97 31.68 -10.54
C PHE A 95 6.60 30.25 -10.97
N LEU A 96 6.62 29.97 -12.28
CA LEU A 96 6.34 28.63 -12.80
C LEU A 96 7.40 27.62 -12.33
N PHE A 97 8.67 28.03 -12.30
CA PHE A 97 9.77 27.21 -11.80
C PHE A 97 9.67 26.92 -10.30
N LEU A 98 9.43 27.95 -9.48
CA LEU A 98 9.21 27.76 -8.04
C LEU A 98 8.02 26.86 -7.76
N LEU A 99 6.89 27.08 -8.44
CA LEU A 99 5.70 26.24 -8.33
C LEU A 99 6.02 24.77 -8.65
N SER A 100 6.77 24.53 -9.74
CA SER A 100 7.19 23.18 -10.14
C SER A 100 8.09 22.52 -9.09
N ILE A 101 9.10 23.24 -8.56
CA ILE A 101 10.00 22.71 -7.52
C ILE A 101 9.24 22.36 -6.24
N PHE A 102 8.36 23.24 -5.74
CA PHE A 102 7.61 22.97 -4.52
C PHE A 102 6.67 21.78 -4.70
N PHE A 103 6.03 21.67 -5.88
CA PHE A 103 5.16 20.54 -6.19
C PHE A 103 5.94 19.22 -6.25
N PHE A 104 7.08 19.20 -6.96
CA PHE A 104 7.90 18.00 -7.08
C PHE A 104 8.53 17.55 -5.75
N THR A 105 9.03 18.49 -4.96
CA THR A 105 9.69 18.17 -3.67
C THR A 105 8.68 17.60 -2.67
N SER A 106 7.49 18.20 -2.58
CA SER A 106 6.40 17.67 -1.74
C SER A 106 5.89 16.32 -2.24
N TYR A 107 5.69 16.14 -3.54
CA TYR A 107 5.32 14.85 -4.13
C TYR A 107 6.33 13.75 -3.82
N SER A 108 7.62 14.04 -4.00
CA SER A 108 8.71 13.08 -3.78
C SER A 108 8.79 12.65 -2.32
N ALA A 109 8.67 13.60 -1.38
CA ALA A 109 8.67 13.29 0.05
C ALA A 109 7.49 12.38 0.45
N ILE A 110 6.29 12.68 -0.07
CA ILE A 110 5.08 11.91 0.25
C ILE A 110 5.15 10.50 -0.35
N ILE A 111 5.60 10.33 -1.60
CA ILE A 111 5.73 9.00 -2.21
C ILE A 111 6.68 8.11 -1.41
N VAL A 112 7.83 8.63 -0.99
CA VAL A 112 8.79 7.85 -0.19
C VAL A 112 8.15 7.40 1.13
N SER A 113 7.41 8.29 1.79
CA SER A 113 6.68 7.94 3.01
C SER A 113 5.58 6.89 2.76
N LEU A 114 4.85 6.98 1.64
CA LEU A 114 3.80 6.02 1.29
C LEU A 114 4.36 4.64 0.96
N LEU A 115 5.50 4.56 0.27
CA LEU A 115 6.19 3.29 -0.01
C LEU A 115 6.64 2.59 1.28
N GLN A 116 6.95 3.37 2.32
CA GLN A 116 7.33 2.84 3.62
C GLN A 116 6.14 2.47 4.52
N THR A 117 4.94 2.95 4.20
CA THR A 117 3.76 2.76 5.04
C THR A 117 3.05 1.45 4.70
N PRO A 118 2.87 0.52 5.65
CA PRO A 118 2.09 -0.70 5.40
C PRO A 118 0.61 -0.37 5.15
N SER A 119 -0.07 -1.18 4.33
CA SER A 119 -1.49 -0.97 4.06
C SER A 119 -2.34 -1.31 5.28
N SER A 120 -3.28 -0.43 5.67
CA SER A 120 -4.19 -0.66 6.82
C SER A 120 -5.51 -1.34 6.43
N THR A 121 -5.61 -1.91 5.24
CA THR A 121 -6.88 -2.31 4.61
C THR A 121 -7.52 -3.56 5.25
N ILE A 122 -6.70 -4.51 5.74
CA ILE A 122 -7.17 -5.80 6.25
C ILE A 122 -7.16 -5.81 7.78
N ASN A 123 -8.30 -5.42 8.40
CA ASN A 123 -8.46 -5.43 9.87
C ASN A 123 -9.58 -6.35 10.37
N THR A 124 -10.39 -6.90 9.47
CA THR A 124 -11.56 -7.73 9.83
C THR A 124 -11.53 -9.03 9.06
N LEU A 125 -12.21 -10.06 9.60
CA LEU A 125 -12.32 -11.36 8.93
C LEU A 125 -12.98 -11.23 7.55
N LYS A 126 -13.95 -10.32 7.40
CA LYS A 126 -14.59 -9.99 6.12
C LYS A 126 -13.61 -9.39 5.11
N ALA A 127 -12.73 -8.47 5.56
CA ALA A 127 -11.70 -7.89 4.72
C ALA A 127 -10.66 -8.95 4.32
N LEU A 128 -10.31 -9.86 5.24
CA LEU A 128 -9.41 -10.97 4.96
C LEU A 128 -9.99 -11.93 3.91
N LEU A 129 -11.28 -12.27 4.02
CA LEU A 129 -11.98 -13.11 3.04
C LEU A 129 -11.91 -12.56 1.61
N ARG A 130 -12.04 -11.23 1.46
CA ARG A 130 -12.00 -10.54 0.15
C ARG A 130 -10.58 -10.17 -0.31
N SER A 131 -9.59 -10.38 0.53
CA SER A 131 -8.20 -10.02 0.23
C SER A 131 -7.59 -10.99 -0.80
N PRO A 132 -6.50 -10.57 -1.49
CA PRO A 132 -5.74 -11.46 -2.36
C PRO A 132 -4.87 -12.47 -1.58
N LEU A 133 -4.83 -12.40 -0.25
CA LEU A 133 -4.01 -13.30 0.57
C LEU A 133 -4.52 -14.74 0.48
N LYS A 134 -3.60 -15.68 0.25
CA LYS A 134 -3.89 -17.12 0.34
C LYS A 134 -3.92 -17.55 1.80
N ILE A 135 -4.87 -18.41 2.15
CA ILE A 135 -5.03 -18.87 3.54
C ILE A 135 -4.36 -20.23 3.69
N VAL A 136 -3.53 -20.35 4.74
CA VAL A 136 -2.86 -21.58 5.16
C VAL A 136 -3.15 -21.83 6.64
N VAL A 137 -3.08 -23.08 7.08
CA VAL A 137 -3.48 -23.53 8.42
C VAL A 137 -2.38 -24.38 9.02
N ASN A 138 -2.06 -24.15 10.30
CA ASN A 138 -1.04 -24.92 11.01
C ASN A 138 -1.50 -26.36 11.19
N ASP A 139 -0.79 -27.34 10.62
CA ASP A 139 -1.12 -28.76 10.70
C ASP A 139 -0.85 -29.32 12.10
N ILE A 140 -1.92 -29.40 12.90
CA ILE A 140 -1.91 -30.06 14.21
C ILE A 140 -2.87 -31.25 14.15
N ASN A 141 -2.54 -32.34 14.84
CA ASN A 141 -3.34 -33.57 14.88
C ASN A 141 -4.83 -33.36 15.27
N TYR A 142 -5.17 -32.22 15.89
CA TYR A 142 -6.55 -31.83 16.23
C TYR A 142 -7.36 -31.23 15.07
N ASN A 143 -6.70 -30.81 13.98
CA ASN A 143 -7.33 -30.18 12.82
C ASN A 143 -8.21 -31.12 12.00
N PHE A 144 -8.13 -32.43 12.27
CA PHE A 144 -8.92 -33.46 11.60
C PHE A 144 -10.45 -33.24 11.75
N ASN A 145 -10.89 -32.34 12.64
CA ASN A 145 -12.29 -31.98 12.84
C ASN A 145 -12.67 -30.53 12.46
N TYR A 146 -11.88 -29.83 11.63
CA TYR A 146 -12.26 -28.48 11.19
C TYR A 146 -13.61 -28.45 10.48
N ASP A 147 -13.92 -29.47 9.66
CA ASP A 147 -15.21 -29.56 8.96
C ASP A 147 -16.39 -29.62 9.94
N ASN A 148 -16.26 -30.37 11.02
CA ASN A 148 -17.28 -30.44 12.08
C ASN A 148 -17.42 -29.09 12.79
N TYR A 149 -16.29 -28.45 13.12
CA TYR A 149 -16.27 -27.16 13.80
C TYR A 149 -16.86 -26.02 12.95
N VAL A 150 -16.62 -26.05 11.63
CA VAL A 150 -17.17 -25.09 10.66
C VAL A 150 -18.66 -25.32 10.49
N ASN A 151 -19.10 -26.57 10.36
CA ASN A 151 -20.52 -26.92 10.24
C ASN A 151 -21.32 -26.47 11.47
N GLU A 152 -20.75 -26.67 12.67
CA GLU A 152 -21.33 -26.24 13.95
C GLU A 152 -21.22 -24.72 14.21
N SER A 153 -20.40 -23.99 13.44
CA SER A 153 -20.23 -22.56 13.66
C SER A 153 -21.51 -21.77 13.33
N ALA A 154 -21.87 -20.83 14.20
CA ALA A 154 -23.03 -19.96 14.01
C ALA A 154 -22.78 -18.82 12.99
N SER A 155 -21.52 -18.56 12.64
CA SER A 155 -21.13 -17.44 11.77
C SER A 155 -21.11 -17.88 10.31
N ALA A 156 -22.00 -17.32 9.48
CA ALA A 156 -22.01 -17.54 8.03
C ALA A 156 -20.68 -17.16 7.38
N LEU A 157 -20.02 -16.11 7.87
CA LEU A 157 -18.75 -15.61 7.33
C LEU A 157 -17.59 -16.58 7.56
N VAL A 158 -17.59 -17.30 8.67
CA VAL A 158 -16.60 -18.36 8.94
C VAL A 158 -16.80 -19.54 7.99
N LYS A 159 -18.06 -19.94 7.76
CA LYS A 159 -18.40 -21.00 6.81
C LYS A 159 -17.95 -20.66 5.40
N GLU A 160 -18.26 -19.44 4.94
CA GLU A 160 -17.85 -18.92 3.64
C GLU A 160 -16.32 -18.95 3.49
N LEU A 161 -15.59 -18.43 4.50
CA LEU A 161 -14.13 -18.44 4.48
C LEU A 161 -13.54 -19.86 4.39
N PHE A 162 -14.11 -20.82 5.12
CA PHE A 162 -13.63 -22.19 5.08
C PHE A 162 -13.92 -22.87 3.74
N HIS A 163 -15.15 -22.79 3.25
CA HIS A 163 -15.53 -23.43 2.00
C HIS A 163 -14.83 -22.79 0.79
N GLU A 164 -14.79 -21.46 0.70
CA GLU A 164 -14.26 -20.79 -0.48
C GLU A 164 -12.74 -20.68 -0.50
N ARG A 165 -12.08 -20.60 0.66
CA ARG A 165 -10.63 -20.35 0.73
C ARG A 165 -9.82 -21.52 1.25
N ILE A 166 -10.34 -22.39 2.10
CA ILE A 166 -9.57 -23.48 2.72
C ILE A 166 -9.85 -24.79 1.98
N LEU A 167 -11.12 -25.15 1.80
CA LEU A 167 -11.52 -26.41 1.16
C LEU A 167 -11.40 -26.40 -0.37
N SER A 168 -11.34 -25.22 -0.99
CA SER A 168 -11.13 -25.05 -2.43
C SER A 168 -9.69 -25.34 -2.87
N GLN A 169 -8.73 -25.37 -1.93
CA GLN A 169 -7.32 -25.59 -2.19
C GLN A 169 -6.91 -27.05 -1.89
N PRO A 170 -5.85 -27.59 -2.54
CA PRO A 170 -5.33 -28.91 -2.21
C PRO A 170 -4.87 -28.98 -0.75
N LYS A 171 -5.19 -30.08 -0.06
CA LYS A 171 -4.86 -30.23 1.37
C LYS A 171 -3.38 -30.00 1.69
N GLN A 172 -2.49 -30.47 0.82
CA GLN A 172 -1.03 -30.35 0.99
C GLN A 172 -0.54 -28.89 0.96
N ASP A 173 -1.23 -28.01 0.24
CA ASP A 173 -0.86 -26.60 0.11
C ASP A 173 -1.43 -25.74 1.26
N VAL A 174 -2.44 -26.27 1.95
CA VAL A 174 -3.16 -25.57 3.02
C VAL A 174 -2.61 -25.91 4.40
N TYR A 175 -2.41 -27.19 4.68
CA TYR A 175 -1.99 -27.67 5.99
C TYR A 175 -0.46 -27.76 6.05
N LEU A 176 0.15 -26.85 6.81
CA LEU A 176 1.59 -26.67 6.84
C LEU A 176 2.10 -26.67 8.28
N THR A 177 3.37 -27.02 8.48
CA THR A 177 4.00 -26.92 9.82
C THR A 177 4.10 -25.47 10.27
N MET A 178 4.22 -25.26 11.58
CA MET A 178 4.28 -23.92 12.17
C MET A 178 5.45 -23.11 11.62
N GLU A 179 6.62 -23.72 11.53
CA GLU A 179 7.85 -23.10 11.03
C GLU A 179 7.70 -22.68 9.57
N HIS A 180 7.15 -23.58 8.74
CA HIS A 180 6.96 -23.30 7.32
C HIS A 180 5.89 -22.23 7.09
N GLY A 181 4.78 -22.28 7.83
CA GLY A 181 3.74 -21.27 7.76
C GLY A 181 4.21 -19.88 8.19
N VAL A 182 5.07 -19.79 9.22
CA VAL A 182 5.69 -18.53 9.65
C VAL A 182 6.62 -17.96 8.57
N GLU A 183 7.40 -18.80 7.88
CA GLU A 183 8.27 -18.35 6.80
C GLU A 183 7.47 -17.89 5.56
N LEU A 184 6.37 -18.57 5.24
CA LEU A 184 5.49 -18.18 4.13
C LEU A 184 4.83 -16.82 4.33
N ILE A 185 4.37 -16.51 5.54
CA ILE A 185 3.79 -15.18 5.82
C ILE A 185 4.86 -14.09 5.91
N ARG A 186 6.14 -14.44 6.07
CA ARG A 186 7.26 -13.48 6.05
C ARG A 186 7.54 -12.99 4.63
N THR A 187 7.58 -13.92 3.68
CA THR A 187 8.06 -13.71 2.31
C THR A 187 6.95 -13.55 1.28
N GLY A 188 5.75 -14.08 1.54
CA GLY A 188 4.66 -14.15 0.56
C GLY A 188 3.34 -13.51 1.01
N MET A 189 2.37 -13.54 0.10
CA MET A 189 1.00 -13.05 0.30
C MET A 189 0.11 -14.14 0.94
N PHE A 190 0.44 -14.50 2.17
CA PHE A 190 -0.27 -15.55 2.91
C PHE A 190 -0.86 -15.04 4.23
N ALA A 191 -1.94 -15.68 4.66
CA ALA A 191 -2.49 -15.56 5.99
C ALA A 191 -2.52 -16.92 6.68
N PHE A 192 -1.84 -17.00 7.81
CA PHE A 192 -1.61 -18.25 8.53
C PHE A 192 -2.53 -18.36 9.74
N HIS A 193 -3.36 -19.39 9.73
CA HIS A 193 -4.19 -19.75 10.86
C HIS A 193 -3.40 -20.58 11.86
N VAL A 194 -3.05 -19.98 12.98
CA VAL A 194 -2.14 -20.58 13.97
C VAL A 194 -2.44 -20.10 15.39
N ASP A 195 -1.92 -20.83 16.36
CA ASP A 195 -1.99 -20.46 17.76
C ASP A 195 -0.92 -19.40 18.14
N MET A 196 -0.81 -19.10 19.43
CA MET A 196 0.16 -18.11 19.92
C MET A 196 1.60 -18.62 19.93
N GLY A 197 1.83 -19.92 19.71
CA GLY A 197 3.17 -20.48 19.60
C GLY A 197 3.98 -19.83 18.48
N ALA A 198 3.29 -19.44 17.39
CA ALA A 198 3.92 -18.75 16.26
C ALA A 198 4.61 -17.44 16.64
N TYR A 199 4.13 -16.71 17.66
CA TYR A 199 4.78 -15.46 18.08
C TYR A 199 6.20 -15.67 18.61
N LYS A 200 6.49 -16.84 19.19
CA LYS A 200 7.84 -17.18 19.62
C LYS A 200 8.76 -17.31 18.41
N ILE A 201 8.36 -18.10 17.43
CA ILE A 201 9.13 -18.29 16.19
C ILE A 201 9.33 -16.95 15.47
N ILE A 202 8.27 -16.15 15.34
CA ILE A 202 8.35 -14.80 14.75
C ILE A 202 9.31 -13.90 15.54
N GLY A 203 9.23 -13.92 16.87
CA GLY A 203 10.11 -13.14 17.74
C GLY A 203 11.59 -13.48 17.54
N ASP A 204 11.88 -14.77 17.38
CA ASP A 204 13.24 -15.32 17.28
C ASP A 204 13.83 -15.19 15.86
N THR A 205 13.00 -15.25 14.81
CA THR A 205 13.46 -15.35 13.40
C THR A 205 13.32 -14.06 12.58
N TRP A 206 12.38 -13.18 12.92
CA TRP A 206 12.11 -11.97 12.13
C TRP A 206 12.93 -10.78 12.60
N HIS A 207 13.19 -9.85 11.69
CA HIS A 207 13.75 -8.55 12.03
C HIS A 207 12.69 -7.64 12.63
N ASP A 208 13.11 -6.66 13.45
CA ASP A 208 12.18 -5.80 14.17
C ASP A 208 11.31 -4.95 13.23
N SER A 209 11.85 -4.54 12.08
CA SER A 209 11.10 -3.84 11.03
C SER A 209 9.99 -4.70 10.40
N GLU A 210 10.20 -6.02 10.30
CA GLU A 210 9.21 -6.95 9.74
C GLU A 210 8.07 -7.20 10.74
N LYS A 211 8.38 -7.24 12.04
CA LYS A 211 7.40 -7.40 13.13
C LYS A 211 6.38 -6.26 13.16
N CYS A 212 6.74 -5.06 12.71
CA CYS A 212 5.84 -3.91 12.64
C CYS A 212 4.67 -4.09 11.68
N ASN A 213 4.85 -4.87 10.62
CA ASN A 213 3.79 -5.14 9.63
C ASN A 213 2.94 -6.36 10.00
N LEU A 214 3.21 -6.99 11.14
CA LEU A 214 2.47 -8.14 11.62
C LEU A 214 1.07 -7.73 12.10
N LYS A 215 0.04 -8.32 11.49
CA LYS A 215 -1.35 -8.18 11.89
C LYS A 215 -1.96 -9.51 12.27
N GLU A 216 -2.99 -9.39 13.09
CA GLU A 216 -3.82 -10.51 13.50
C GLU A 216 -5.28 -10.15 13.30
N VAL A 217 -6.05 -11.14 12.84
CA VAL A 217 -7.50 -11.05 12.73
C VAL A 217 -8.08 -12.27 13.43
N PHE A 218 -8.95 -12.01 14.41
CA PHE A 218 -9.60 -13.08 15.15
C PHE A 218 -10.68 -13.74 14.29
N MET A 219 -10.66 -15.07 14.25
CA MET A 219 -11.66 -15.85 13.54
C MET A 219 -12.99 -15.88 14.32
N PHE A 220 -12.91 -15.93 15.65
CA PHE A 220 -14.05 -15.82 16.56
C PHE A 220 -13.79 -14.80 17.66
N PRO A 221 -14.84 -14.21 18.26
CA PRO A 221 -14.70 -13.48 19.51
C PRO A 221 -14.02 -14.38 20.56
N ALA A 222 -13.14 -13.78 21.36
CA ALA A 222 -12.28 -14.52 22.27
C ALA A 222 -13.08 -15.48 23.17
N TYR A 223 -12.84 -16.79 23.02
CA TYR A 223 -13.45 -17.80 23.86
C TYR A 223 -12.94 -17.68 25.31
N LYS A 224 -13.88 -17.73 26.26
CA LYS A 224 -13.56 -17.82 27.69
C LYS A 224 -13.37 -19.29 28.03
N GLY A 225 -12.13 -19.69 28.27
CA GLY A 225 -11.80 -21.03 28.73
C GLY A 225 -12.53 -21.35 30.04
N ALA A 226 -13.04 -22.57 30.14
CA ALA A 226 -13.67 -23.11 31.33
C ALA A 226 -13.06 -24.48 31.64
N ILE A 227 -13.05 -24.86 32.91
CA ILE A 227 -12.64 -26.19 33.33
C ILE A 227 -13.91 -27.05 33.31
N PRO A 228 -14.01 -28.07 32.43
CA PRO A 228 -15.16 -28.95 32.41
C PRO A 228 -15.19 -29.78 33.70
N VAL A 229 -16.39 -29.94 34.27
CA VAL A 229 -16.63 -30.74 35.48
C VAL A 229 -17.83 -31.65 35.21
N GLN A 230 -17.80 -32.88 35.73
CA GLN A 230 -18.93 -33.81 35.60
C GLN A 230 -20.21 -33.21 36.16
N LYS A 231 -21.32 -33.41 35.45
CA LYS A 231 -22.66 -32.95 35.87
C LYS A 231 -23.00 -33.58 37.23
N GLY A 232 -23.38 -32.74 38.20
CA GLY A 232 -23.70 -33.19 39.57
C GLY A 232 -22.50 -33.36 40.50
N SER A 233 -21.26 -33.06 40.07
CA SER A 233 -20.08 -33.17 40.93
C SER A 233 -20.16 -32.22 42.14
N PRO A 234 -19.90 -32.71 43.37
CA PRO A 234 -19.86 -31.86 44.56
C PRO A 234 -18.71 -30.84 44.53
N TYR A 235 -17.69 -31.06 43.70
CA TYR A 235 -16.53 -30.19 43.60
C TYR A 235 -16.75 -28.95 42.72
N ARG A 236 -17.84 -28.90 41.96
CA ARG A 236 -18.12 -27.80 41.02
C ARG A 236 -18.01 -26.42 41.68
N ASP A 237 -18.62 -26.27 42.87
CA ASP A 237 -18.66 -24.99 43.56
C ASP A 237 -17.32 -24.63 44.22
N HIS A 238 -16.59 -25.63 44.68
CA HIS A 238 -15.24 -25.44 45.23
C HIS A 238 -14.27 -24.99 44.14
N ILE A 239 -14.26 -25.69 42.99
CA ILE A 239 -13.44 -25.35 41.82
C ILE A 239 -13.81 -23.96 41.31
N SER A 240 -15.10 -23.66 41.18
CA SER A 240 -15.57 -22.37 40.67
C SER A 240 -15.19 -21.19 41.58
N ARG A 241 -15.29 -21.37 42.91
CA ARG A 241 -14.87 -20.35 43.88
C ARG A 241 -13.37 -20.12 43.85
N ARG A 242 -12.57 -21.20 43.83
CA ARG A 242 -11.12 -21.09 43.78
C ARG A 242 -10.62 -20.50 42.46
N LEU A 243 -11.22 -20.86 41.33
CA LEU A 243 -10.85 -20.30 40.02
C LEU A 243 -11.15 -18.80 39.93
N ARG A 244 -12.26 -18.34 40.53
CA ARG A 244 -12.55 -16.89 40.67
C ARG A 244 -11.50 -16.19 41.51
N TRP A 245 -11.19 -16.74 42.68
CA TRP A 245 -10.14 -16.19 43.54
C TRP A 245 -8.78 -16.13 42.82
N LEU A 246 -8.36 -17.19 42.12
CA LEU A 246 -7.12 -17.21 41.31
C LEU A 246 -7.09 -16.10 40.25
N ARG A 247 -8.25 -15.75 39.68
CA ARG A 247 -8.38 -14.65 38.71
C ARG A 247 -8.31 -13.29 39.41
N GLU A 248 -9.02 -13.12 40.52
CA GLU A 248 -9.09 -11.88 41.30
C GLU A 248 -7.72 -11.48 41.85
N VAL A 249 -6.95 -12.43 42.40
CA VAL A 249 -5.58 -12.18 42.88
C VAL A 249 -4.54 -12.10 41.76
N GLY A 250 -4.95 -12.27 40.50
CA GLY A 250 -4.08 -12.14 39.34
C GLY A 250 -3.13 -13.32 39.08
N MET A 251 -3.23 -14.44 39.80
CA MET A 251 -2.37 -15.61 39.58
C MET A 251 -2.53 -16.19 38.17
N ILE A 252 -3.76 -16.24 37.64
CA ILE A 252 -3.99 -16.67 36.25
C ILE A 252 -3.24 -15.76 35.26
N ASN A 253 -3.27 -14.45 35.48
CA ASN A 253 -2.60 -13.49 34.61
C ASN A 253 -1.07 -13.60 34.68
N ARG A 254 -0.53 -13.91 35.87
CA ARG A 254 0.91 -14.15 36.05
C ARG A 254 1.37 -15.39 35.28
N GLU A 255 0.69 -16.52 35.48
CA GLU A 255 1.03 -17.76 34.75
C GLU A 255 0.84 -17.56 33.24
N TRP A 256 -0.19 -16.82 32.82
CA TRP A 256 -0.38 -16.48 31.42
C TRP A 256 0.83 -15.80 30.80
N LYS A 257 1.33 -14.72 31.41
CA LYS A 257 2.51 -14.01 30.92
C LYS A 257 3.79 -14.84 30.94
N ARG A 258 3.85 -15.87 31.78
CA ARG A 258 5.00 -16.77 31.89
C ARG A 258 5.03 -17.82 30.78
N TRP A 259 3.86 -18.39 30.44
CA TRP A 259 3.76 -19.52 29.52
C TRP A 259 3.33 -19.14 28.11
N VAL A 260 2.63 -18.01 27.95
CA VAL A 260 2.13 -17.56 26.65
C VAL A 260 3.00 -16.43 26.14
N THR A 261 3.62 -16.66 24.98
CA THR A 261 4.33 -15.62 24.25
C THR A 261 3.34 -14.57 23.76
N GLU A 262 3.53 -13.32 24.19
CA GLU A 262 2.76 -12.19 23.69
C GLU A 262 3.18 -11.88 22.25
N LYS A 263 2.29 -11.20 21.51
CA LYS A 263 2.63 -10.68 20.19
C LYS A 263 3.90 -9.82 20.30
N PRO A 264 4.92 -10.04 19.45
CA PRO A 264 6.13 -9.24 19.48
C PRO A 264 5.79 -7.77 19.28
N ARG A 265 6.39 -6.92 20.12
CA ARG A 265 6.22 -5.47 20.01
C ARG A 265 7.08 -4.96 18.85
N CYS A 266 6.49 -4.06 18.07
CA CYS A 266 7.24 -3.26 17.11
C CYS A 266 7.95 -2.16 17.89
N ASP A 267 9.28 -2.22 17.98
CA ASP A 267 10.06 -1.12 18.53
C ASP A 267 10.32 -0.11 17.40
N THR A 268 9.55 0.97 17.38
CA THR A 268 9.52 1.96 16.30
C THR A 268 10.81 2.79 16.20
N HIS A 269 11.76 2.60 17.12
CA HIS A 269 13.04 3.31 17.12
C HIS A 269 13.94 2.94 15.92
N TYR A 270 13.69 1.81 15.26
CA TYR A 270 14.36 1.43 14.03
C TYR A 270 13.40 1.55 12.85
N SER A 271 13.43 2.70 12.16
CA SER A 271 12.87 2.82 10.80
C SER A 271 13.71 1.96 9.87
N GLY A 272 13.36 0.68 9.78
CA GLY A 272 14.07 -0.26 8.91
C GLY A 272 13.99 0.18 7.45
N PHE A 273 15.06 -0.10 6.70
CA PHE A 273 15.08 0.02 5.26
C PHE A 273 14.05 -0.94 4.65
N ILE A 274 13.11 -0.40 3.87
CA ILE A 274 12.16 -1.19 3.08
C ILE A 274 12.71 -1.24 1.65
N SER A 275 13.00 -2.45 1.17
CA SER A 275 13.38 -2.66 -0.23
C SER A 275 12.14 -2.45 -1.10
N VAL A 276 12.23 -1.52 -2.05
CA VAL A 276 11.17 -1.23 -3.02
C VAL A 276 11.31 -2.21 -4.17
N GLY A 277 10.25 -2.98 -4.44
CA GLY A 277 10.22 -4.00 -5.49
C GLY A 277 9.85 -3.43 -6.85
N ILE A 278 9.99 -4.25 -7.90
CA ILE A 278 9.61 -3.84 -9.26
C ILE A 278 8.09 -3.65 -9.42
N GLU A 279 7.30 -4.36 -8.60
CA GLU A 279 5.85 -4.22 -8.54
C GLU A 279 5.43 -2.80 -8.14
N ASP A 280 6.19 -2.14 -7.27
CA ASP A 280 5.92 -0.78 -6.81
C ASP A 280 6.12 0.26 -7.93
N PHE A 281 7.03 -0.02 -8.87
CA PHE A 281 7.33 0.81 -10.03
C PHE A 281 6.53 0.45 -11.29
N TYR A 282 5.69 -0.60 -11.22
CA TYR A 282 5.00 -1.14 -12.37
C TYR A 282 4.14 -0.11 -13.14
N PRO A 283 3.33 0.76 -12.50
CA PRO A 283 2.56 1.78 -13.22
C PRO A 283 3.43 2.77 -14.00
N ALA A 284 4.60 3.14 -13.48
CA ALA A 284 5.51 4.04 -14.18
C ALA A 284 6.13 3.39 -15.43
N LEU A 285 6.46 2.10 -15.35
CA LEU A 285 6.92 1.32 -16.49
C LEU A 285 5.84 1.20 -17.58
N LEU A 286 4.57 1.05 -17.19
CA LEU A 286 3.45 1.06 -18.15
C LEU A 286 3.36 2.40 -18.90
N VAL A 287 3.46 3.53 -18.19
CA VAL A 287 3.44 4.85 -18.85
C VAL A 287 4.58 5.00 -19.85
N LEU A 288 5.78 4.54 -19.51
CA LEU A 288 6.92 4.59 -20.42
C LEU A 288 6.73 3.69 -21.65
N THR A 289 6.29 2.44 -21.43
CA THR A 289 6.10 1.45 -22.51
C THR A 289 4.99 1.83 -23.48
N TYR A 290 3.89 2.45 -23.01
CA TYR A 290 2.86 3.00 -23.89
C TYR A 290 3.24 4.36 -24.49
N GLY A 291 4.05 5.16 -23.79
CA GLY A 291 4.47 6.49 -24.23
C GLY A 291 5.38 6.47 -25.46
N ILE A 292 6.33 5.52 -25.52
CA ILE A 292 7.29 5.41 -26.63
C ILE A 292 6.58 5.13 -27.97
N PRO A 293 5.71 4.11 -28.12
CA PRO A 293 4.98 3.87 -29.36
C PRO A 293 4.08 5.04 -29.76
N CYS A 294 3.36 5.63 -28.80
CA CYS A 294 2.48 6.78 -29.06
C CYS A 294 3.27 7.96 -29.64
N SER A 295 4.49 8.21 -29.14
CA SER A 295 5.36 9.27 -29.65
C SER A 295 5.82 9.00 -31.10
N LEU A 296 6.14 7.75 -31.43
CA LEU A 296 6.54 7.34 -32.79
C LEU A 296 5.39 7.49 -33.79
N VAL A 297 4.18 7.08 -33.40
CA VAL A 297 2.98 7.23 -34.24
C VAL A 297 2.68 8.71 -34.50
N ALA A 298 2.72 9.55 -33.46
CA ALA A 298 2.48 10.98 -33.60
C ALA A 298 3.55 11.66 -34.48
N CYS A 299 4.82 11.28 -34.34
CA CYS A 299 5.91 11.83 -35.16
C CYS A 299 5.74 11.46 -36.64
N ASN A 300 5.37 10.20 -36.93
CA ASN A 300 5.13 9.74 -38.30
C ASN A 300 3.95 10.45 -38.97
N ASP A 301 2.83 10.66 -38.26
CA ASP A 301 1.66 11.37 -38.82
C ASP A 301 1.97 12.84 -39.13
N ILE A 302 2.75 13.51 -38.27
CA ILE A 302 3.20 14.90 -38.51
C ILE A 302 4.14 14.96 -39.73
N SER A 303 5.08 14.02 -39.84
CA SER A 303 6.00 13.94 -40.98
C SER A 303 5.26 13.72 -42.30
N LEU A 304 4.28 12.82 -42.32
CA LEU A 304 3.44 12.54 -43.50
C LEU A 304 2.58 13.74 -43.91
N LYS A 305 2.01 14.48 -42.93
CA LYS A 305 1.25 15.71 -43.20
C LYS A 305 2.14 16.82 -43.79
N ASN A 306 3.36 16.97 -43.29
CA ASN A 306 4.30 17.96 -43.82
C ASN A 306 4.76 17.61 -45.25
N ILE A 307 4.98 16.32 -45.56
CA ILE A 307 5.33 15.88 -46.91
C ILE A 307 4.16 16.12 -47.89
N ARG A 308 2.92 15.80 -47.51
CA ARG A 308 1.72 16.06 -48.34
C ARG A 308 1.40 17.54 -48.53
N ALA A 309 1.78 18.41 -47.61
CA ALA A 309 1.61 19.85 -47.75
C ALA A 309 2.68 20.50 -48.65
N ALA A 310 3.78 19.79 -48.93
CA ALA A 310 4.88 20.24 -49.77
C ALA A 310 4.81 19.71 -51.22
N SER A 311 3.94 18.75 -51.51
CA SER A 311 3.60 18.23 -52.84
C SER A 311 2.37 18.91 -53.43
#